data_AF-A0A917A207-F1
#
_entry.id   AF-A0A917A207-F1
#
_cell.length_a   1.000
_cell.length_b   1.000
_cell.length_c   1.000
_cell.angle_alpha   90.00
_cell.angle_beta   90.00
_cell.angle_gamma   90.00
#
_symmetry.space_group_name_H-M   'P 1'
#
loop_
_entity.id
_entity.type
_entity.pdbx_description
1 polymer ?
#
loop_
_entity_poly.entity_id
_entity_poly.type
_entity_poly.pdbx_seq_one_letter_code
_entity_poly.pdbx_strand_id
1 'polypeptide(L)'
;MPAAAQGTPFGHRIHALALYLKSNQLFSYERLQGVFADLFGLQLSQGALMNMFKRTAPVFAAGRDDALAALRGAEVVACDETGMRIEGCNAYQWVFCSSKAVVHTAEFSRAAQVVHDTMAGHEPEVWISDRYSAQQGHGQRHQTCLAHLDRKARFVAENGSDLIGMRVQFWFDRAFRLARDIAALAAATVKNRRRALMRDLDAILASTTDCQLARELLGQIRRARDQILTFCDFAGRVDATNNVSERALRPSVIQRKVTNGYRAKWAADAEAALRTTVDTARLAGRTPFHTILGAVTA
;
A
#
# COMPACT_ATOMS: atom_id res chain seq x y z
N MET A 1 -27.98 17.50 -24.72
CA MET A 1 -26.63 17.80 -25.25
C MET A 1 -26.60 17.49 -26.75
N PRO A 2 -26.19 18.43 -27.62
CA PRO A 2 -26.04 18.18 -29.06
C PRO A 2 -25.11 16.99 -29.34
N ALA A 3 -25.31 16.25 -30.44
CA ALA A 3 -24.48 15.09 -30.79
C ALA A 3 -22.98 15.42 -30.87
N ALA A 4 -22.63 16.59 -31.40
CA ALA A 4 -21.25 17.10 -31.45
C ALA A 4 -20.63 17.36 -30.06
N ALA A 5 -21.46 17.54 -29.03
CA ALA A 5 -21.02 17.74 -27.64
C ALA A 5 -20.97 16.44 -26.81
N GLN A 6 -21.33 15.29 -27.41
CA GLN A 6 -21.25 13.99 -26.73
C GLN A 6 -19.86 13.36 -26.83
N GLY A 7 -19.05 13.79 -27.81
CA GLY A 7 -17.68 13.34 -28.03
C GLY A 7 -16.62 14.24 -27.38
N THR A 8 -15.37 13.91 -27.65
CA THR A 8 -14.19 14.71 -27.27
C THR A 8 -13.44 15.06 -28.55
N PRO A 9 -12.99 16.31 -28.73
CA PRO A 9 -12.19 16.67 -29.90
C PRO A 9 -10.74 16.18 -29.77
N PHE A 10 -10.37 15.56 -28.65
CA PHE A 10 -9.00 15.14 -28.36
C PHE A 10 -8.83 13.64 -28.61
N GLY A 11 -7.85 13.27 -29.42
CA GLY A 11 -7.54 11.86 -29.68
C GLY A 11 -6.97 11.13 -28.46
N HIS A 12 -6.93 9.79 -28.52
CA HIS A 12 -6.55 8.91 -27.40
C HIS A 12 -5.17 9.22 -26.79
N ARG A 13 -4.20 9.70 -27.58
CA ARG A 13 -2.87 10.06 -27.06
C ARG A 13 -2.91 11.27 -26.13
N ILE A 14 -3.76 12.26 -26.40
CA ILE A 14 -3.92 13.43 -25.52
C ILE A 14 -4.60 13.01 -24.21
N HIS A 15 -5.59 12.11 -24.28
CA HIS A 15 -6.25 11.55 -23.10
C HIS A 15 -5.25 10.78 -22.22
N ALA A 16 -4.50 9.88 -22.83
CA ALA A 16 -3.50 9.09 -22.12
C ALA A 16 -2.41 9.98 -21.49
N LEU A 17 -1.96 11.01 -22.20
CA LEU A 17 -0.98 11.96 -21.67
C LEU A 17 -1.53 12.77 -20.49
N ALA A 18 -2.77 13.27 -20.60
CA ALA A 18 -3.41 14.00 -19.52
C ALA A 18 -3.56 13.14 -18.25
N LEU A 19 -4.00 11.88 -18.40
CA LEU A 19 -4.12 10.92 -17.31
C LEU A 19 -2.75 10.59 -16.68
N TYR A 20 -1.74 10.30 -17.51
CA TYR A 20 -0.39 10.03 -17.05
C TYR A 20 0.20 11.20 -16.24
N LEU A 21 0.08 12.42 -16.77
CA LEU A 21 0.56 13.61 -16.06
C LEU A 21 -0.20 13.85 -14.75
N LYS A 22 -1.51 13.60 -14.73
CA LYS A 22 -2.36 13.76 -13.55
C LYS A 22 -2.08 12.74 -12.45
N SER A 23 -1.97 11.47 -12.81
CA SER A 23 -1.98 10.35 -11.86
C SER A 23 -0.58 9.81 -11.56
N ASN A 24 0.36 9.90 -12.50
CA ASN A 24 1.73 9.43 -12.32
C ASN A 24 2.74 10.57 -12.08
N GLN A 25 2.54 11.73 -12.71
CA GLN A 25 3.40 12.92 -12.49
C GLN A 25 2.80 13.95 -11.53
N LEU A 26 1.58 13.69 -11.05
CA LEU A 26 0.92 14.41 -9.95
C LEU A 26 0.61 15.89 -10.27
N PHE A 27 0.34 16.21 -11.53
CA PHE A 27 0.03 17.58 -11.94
C PHE A 27 -1.35 18.01 -11.42
N SER A 28 -1.47 19.25 -10.95
CA SER A 28 -2.77 19.88 -10.71
C SER A 28 -3.48 20.17 -12.04
N TYR A 29 -4.78 20.45 -12.01
CA TYR A 29 -5.52 20.85 -13.22
C TYR A 29 -4.89 22.08 -13.87
N GLU A 30 -4.52 23.10 -13.09
CA GLU A 30 -3.84 24.29 -13.59
C GLU A 30 -2.50 23.96 -14.28
N ARG A 31 -1.68 23.08 -13.69
CA ARG A 31 -0.43 22.63 -14.31
C ARG A 31 -0.65 21.83 -15.59
N LEU A 32 -1.71 21.01 -15.64
CA LEU A 32 -2.09 20.32 -16.87
C LEU A 32 -2.46 21.30 -17.97
N GLN A 33 -3.29 22.31 -17.66
CA GLN A 33 -3.64 23.35 -18.61
C GLN A 33 -2.40 24.08 -19.15
N GLY A 34 -1.49 24.50 -18.25
CA GLY A 34 -0.24 25.16 -18.63
C GLY A 34 0.61 24.29 -19.55
N VAL A 35 0.83 23.02 -19.20
CA VAL A 35 1.61 22.11 -20.04
C VAL A 35 1.00 21.89 -21.42
N PHE A 36 -0.33 21.76 -21.51
CA PHE A 36 -0.99 21.62 -22.81
C PHE A 36 -0.94 22.90 -23.64
N ALA A 37 -1.06 24.08 -23.01
CA ALA A 37 -0.94 25.36 -23.69
C ALA A 37 0.50 25.63 -24.14
N ASP A 38 1.46 25.53 -23.23
CA ASP A 38 2.85 25.98 -23.43
C ASP A 38 3.65 25.03 -24.33
N LEU A 39 3.44 23.71 -24.21
CA LEU A 39 4.23 22.73 -24.96
C LEU A 39 3.55 22.28 -26.25
N PHE A 40 2.22 22.31 -26.31
CA PHE A 40 1.45 21.77 -27.43
C PHE A 40 0.55 22.80 -28.13
N GLY A 41 0.49 24.05 -27.65
CA GLY A 41 -0.41 25.07 -28.18
C GLY A 41 -1.90 24.76 -27.96
N LEU A 42 -2.22 23.78 -27.09
CA LEU A 42 -3.56 23.25 -26.93
C LEU A 42 -4.28 23.90 -25.73
N GLN A 43 -5.30 24.70 -26.03
CA GLN A 43 -6.11 25.38 -25.01
C GLN A 43 -7.16 24.43 -24.43
N LEU A 44 -6.90 23.94 -23.21
CA LEU A 44 -7.81 23.07 -22.46
C LEU A 44 -8.33 23.79 -21.21
N SER A 45 -9.64 23.77 -20.98
CA SER A 45 -10.19 24.20 -19.69
C SER A 45 -10.07 23.08 -18.64
N GLN A 46 -10.06 23.42 -17.35
CA GLN A 46 -10.12 22.42 -16.28
C GLN A 46 -11.40 21.56 -16.37
N GLY A 47 -12.51 22.17 -16.79
CA GLY A 47 -13.77 21.46 -17.04
C GLY A 47 -13.64 20.44 -18.19
N ALA A 48 -12.90 20.77 -19.25
CA ALA A 48 -12.63 19.84 -20.34
C ALA A 48 -11.77 18.64 -19.86
N LEU A 49 -10.73 18.89 -19.05
CA LEU A 49 -9.90 17.85 -18.44
C LEU A 49 -10.71 16.97 -17.48
N MET A 50 -11.55 17.56 -16.63
CA MET A 50 -12.43 16.82 -15.73
C MET A 50 -13.40 15.92 -16.50
N ASN A 51 -14.06 16.45 -17.54
CA ASN A 51 -14.97 15.66 -18.38
C ASN A 51 -14.24 14.54 -19.14
N MET A 52 -12.99 14.79 -19.55
CA MET A 52 -12.11 13.77 -20.13
C MET A 52 -11.83 12.63 -19.14
N PHE A 53 -11.46 12.96 -17.90
CA PHE A 53 -11.21 11.96 -16.86
C PHE A 53 -12.48 11.20 -16.46
N LYS A 54 -13.62 11.90 -16.39
CA LYS A 54 -14.90 11.25 -16.09
C LYS A 54 -15.29 10.23 -17.17
N ARG A 55 -15.06 10.53 -18.45
CA ARG A 55 -15.31 9.60 -19.56
C ARG A 55 -14.37 8.41 -19.59
N THR A 56 -13.13 8.60 -19.14
CA THR A 56 -12.11 7.53 -19.13
C THR A 56 -12.13 6.67 -17.86
N ALA A 57 -12.86 7.09 -16.81
CA ALA A 57 -12.97 6.31 -15.58
C ALA A 57 -13.42 4.84 -15.78
N PRO A 58 -14.46 4.54 -16.61
CA PRO A 58 -14.90 3.16 -16.82
C PRO A 58 -13.87 2.28 -17.54
N VAL A 59 -12.95 2.88 -18.28
CA VAL A 59 -11.95 2.16 -19.10
C VAL A 59 -10.99 1.33 -18.23
N PHE A 60 -10.75 1.75 -17.00
CA PHE A 60 -9.89 1.03 -16.06
C PHE A 60 -10.63 -0.04 -15.24
N ALA A 61 -11.93 -0.25 -15.46
CA ALA A 61 -12.71 -1.23 -14.71
C ALA A 61 -12.22 -2.66 -14.95
N ALA A 62 -12.00 -3.04 -16.21
CA ALA A 62 -11.51 -4.38 -16.55
C ALA A 62 -10.14 -4.66 -15.90
N GLY A 63 -9.18 -3.74 -16.03
CA GLY A 63 -7.85 -3.89 -15.42
C GLY A 63 -7.89 -3.93 -13.89
N ARG A 64 -8.82 -3.21 -13.26
CA ARG A 64 -9.09 -3.30 -11.83
C ARG A 64 -9.65 -4.68 -11.46
N ASP A 65 -10.63 -5.17 -12.20
CA ASP A 65 -11.33 -6.41 -11.91
C ASP A 65 -10.40 -7.63 -12.09
N ASP A 66 -9.54 -7.60 -13.10
CA ASP A 66 -8.48 -8.61 -13.31
C ASP A 66 -7.49 -8.62 -12.14
N ALA A 67 -7.04 -7.44 -11.68
CA ALA A 67 -6.14 -7.34 -10.53
C ALA A 67 -6.81 -7.83 -9.24
N LEU A 68 -8.10 -7.54 -9.06
CA LEU A 68 -8.89 -8.01 -7.92
C LEU A 68 -9.06 -9.54 -7.95
N ALA A 69 -9.33 -10.12 -9.12
CA ALA A 69 -9.38 -11.57 -9.29
C ALA A 69 -8.03 -12.23 -8.98
N ALA A 70 -6.92 -11.64 -9.44
CA ALA A 70 -5.57 -12.13 -9.15
C ALA A 70 -5.22 -12.02 -7.65
N LEU A 71 -5.68 -10.96 -6.97
CA LEU A 71 -5.52 -10.78 -5.53
C LEU A 71 -6.28 -11.86 -4.74
N ARG A 72 -7.51 -12.18 -5.16
CA ARG A 72 -8.39 -13.20 -4.55
C ARG A 72 -7.97 -14.65 -4.80
N GLY A 73 -6.81 -14.85 -5.43
CA GLY A 73 -6.13 -16.15 -5.50
C GLY A 73 -4.70 -16.10 -4.99
N ALA A 74 -4.29 -15.01 -4.35
CA ALA A 74 -2.92 -14.83 -3.88
C ALA A 74 -2.67 -15.54 -2.55
N GLU A 75 -1.54 -16.25 -2.44
CA GLU A 75 -1.14 -16.92 -1.20
C GLU A 75 -0.61 -15.93 -0.15
N VAL A 76 0.04 -14.86 -0.59
CA VAL A 76 0.58 -13.81 0.27
C VAL A 76 -0.02 -12.48 -0.12
N VAL A 77 -0.62 -11.80 0.85
CA VAL A 77 -1.19 -10.46 0.68
C VAL A 77 -0.63 -9.52 1.73
N ALA A 78 -0.09 -8.41 1.26
CA ALA A 78 0.33 -7.30 2.09
C ALA A 78 -0.70 -6.16 1.99
N CYS A 79 -1.11 -5.59 3.11
CA CYS A 79 -2.17 -4.59 3.15
C CYS A 79 -1.80 -3.39 4.02
N ASP A 80 -2.15 -2.19 3.57
CA ASP A 80 -2.00 -0.95 4.34
C ASP A 80 -3.07 0.06 3.94
N GLU A 81 -3.26 1.07 4.77
CA GLU A 81 -4.22 2.13 4.52
C GLU A 81 -3.75 3.50 5.01
N THR A 82 -4.16 4.53 4.29
CA THR A 82 -3.83 5.93 4.62
C THR A 82 -5.06 6.80 4.53
N GLY A 83 -5.15 7.78 5.44
CA GLY A 83 -6.19 8.79 5.40
C GLY A 83 -6.18 9.61 4.10
N MET A 84 -7.38 9.97 3.65
CA MET A 84 -7.65 10.88 2.54
C MET A 84 -8.93 11.67 2.80
N ARG A 85 -9.21 12.65 1.93
CA ARG A 85 -10.38 13.54 2.01
C ARG A 85 -11.18 13.42 0.73
N ILE A 86 -12.47 13.14 0.84
CA ILE A 86 -13.42 13.11 -0.27
C ILE A 86 -14.57 14.04 0.12
N GLU A 87 -14.75 15.13 -0.62
CA GLU A 87 -15.83 16.11 -0.41
C GLU A 87 -15.87 16.70 1.01
N GLY A 88 -14.70 16.83 1.65
CA GLY A 88 -14.64 17.29 3.04
C GLY A 88 -15.05 16.23 4.06
N CYS A 89 -15.20 14.97 3.66
CA CYS A 89 -15.40 13.82 4.54
C CYS A 89 -14.13 12.97 4.68
N ASN A 90 -13.91 12.42 5.88
CA ASN A 90 -12.75 11.58 6.14
C ASN A 90 -12.97 10.24 5.43
N ALA A 91 -11.95 9.82 4.70
CA ALA A 91 -11.95 8.57 3.96
C ALA A 91 -10.55 7.97 4.04
N TYR A 92 -10.39 6.77 3.49
CA TYR A 92 -9.17 5.99 3.53
C TYR A 92 -8.91 5.41 2.15
N GLN A 93 -7.67 5.51 1.72
CA GLN A 93 -7.19 4.72 0.59
C GLN A 93 -6.53 3.47 1.16
N TRP A 94 -7.04 2.32 0.76
CA TRP A 94 -6.47 1.02 1.06
C TRP A 94 -5.63 0.56 -0.12
N VAL A 95 -4.57 -0.20 0.16
CA VAL A 95 -3.84 -0.96 -0.85
C VAL A 95 -3.66 -2.40 -0.42
N PHE A 96 -3.82 -3.31 -1.37
CA PHE A 96 -3.58 -4.73 -1.23
C PHE A 96 -2.57 -5.16 -2.28
N CYS A 97 -1.45 -5.71 -1.85
CA CYS A 97 -0.32 -6.08 -2.69
C CYS A 97 -0.11 -7.59 -2.64
N SER A 98 0.04 -8.21 -3.80
CA SER A 98 0.57 -9.56 -3.98
C SER A 98 1.68 -9.56 -5.03
N SER A 99 2.28 -10.72 -5.29
CA SER A 99 3.26 -10.85 -6.37
C SER A 99 2.69 -10.60 -7.78
N LYS A 100 1.36 -10.62 -7.94
CA LYS A 100 0.67 -10.51 -9.23
C LYS A 100 -0.30 -9.33 -9.33
N ALA A 101 -0.64 -8.68 -8.22
CA ALA A 101 -1.62 -7.59 -8.21
C ALA A 101 -1.29 -6.51 -7.18
N VAL A 102 -1.61 -5.26 -7.53
CA VAL A 102 -1.66 -4.12 -6.60
C VAL A 102 -3.04 -3.50 -6.75
N VAL A 103 -3.88 -3.65 -5.73
CA VAL A 103 -5.27 -3.19 -5.73
C VAL A 103 -5.42 -2.03 -4.79
N HIS A 104 -5.91 -0.90 -5.31
CA HIS A 104 -6.28 0.26 -4.53
C HIS A 104 -7.79 0.38 -4.45
N THR A 105 -8.31 0.72 -3.27
CA THR A 105 -9.70 1.16 -3.09
C THR A 105 -9.77 2.42 -2.24
N ALA A 106 -10.80 3.23 -2.45
CA ALA A 106 -11.07 4.45 -1.71
C ALA A 106 -12.41 4.30 -0.97
N GLU A 107 -12.35 4.22 0.36
CA GLU A 107 -13.51 3.92 1.20
C GLU A 107 -13.69 4.95 2.31
N PHE A 108 -14.94 5.18 2.72
CA PHE A 108 -15.24 6.04 3.87
C PHE A 108 -14.95 5.37 5.22
N SER A 109 -14.59 4.09 5.21
CA SER A 109 -14.33 3.28 6.39
C SER A 109 -12.86 2.86 6.49
N ARG A 110 -12.37 2.80 7.72
CA ARG A 110 -11.10 2.15 8.09
C ARG A 110 -11.32 0.78 8.76
N ALA A 111 -12.55 0.28 8.79
CA ALA A 111 -12.89 -0.95 9.48
C ALA A 111 -12.50 -2.20 8.68
N ALA A 112 -12.41 -3.33 9.38
CA ALA A 112 -12.11 -4.64 8.80
C ALA A 112 -13.08 -5.04 7.68
N GLN A 113 -14.30 -4.49 7.67
CA GLN A 113 -15.28 -4.69 6.60
C GLN A 113 -14.70 -4.42 5.20
N VAL A 114 -13.84 -3.40 5.05
CA VAL A 114 -13.22 -3.09 3.75
C VAL A 114 -12.35 -4.24 3.26
N VAL A 115 -11.63 -4.90 4.18
CA VAL A 115 -10.83 -6.09 3.85
C VAL A 115 -11.74 -7.25 3.47
N HIS A 116 -12.80 -7.51 4.25
CA HIS A 116 -13.77 -8.57 3.95
C HIS A 116 -14.42 -8.41 2.57
N ASP A 117 -14.87 -7.19 2.24
CA ASP A 117 -15.50 -6.88 0.95
C ASP A 117 -14.50 -7.01 -0.21
N THR A 118 -13.27 -6.54 -0.01
CA THR A 118 -12.23 -6.61 -1.04
C THR A 118 -11.81 -8.06 -1.30
N MET A 119 -11.59 -8.84 -0.24
CA MET A 119 -11.11 -10.22 -0.34
C MET A 119 -12.22 -11.22 -0.71
N ALA A 120 -13.49 -10.87 -0.52
CA ALA A 120 -14.65 -11.68 -0.92
C ALA A 120 -14.56 -13.16 -0.50
N GLY A 121 -14.16 -13.40 0.75
CA GLY A 121 -14.04 -14.74 1.33
C GLY A 121 -12.71 -15.45 1.05
N HIS A 122 -11.81 -14.89 0.23
CA HIS A 122 -10.47 -15.44 0.06
C HIS A 122 -9.61 -15.22 1.32
N GLU A 123 -9.02 -16.29 1.84
CA GLU A 123 -8.11 -16.27 2.97
C GLU A 123 -6.68 -16.64 2.50
N PRO A 124 -5.75 -15.66 2.40
CA PRO A 124 -4.36 -15.94 2.06
C PRO A 124 -3.64 -16.77 3.14
N GLU A 125 -2.61 -17.49 2.72
CA GLU A 125 -1.70 -18.23 3.60
C GLU A 125 -0.98 -17.27 4.57
N VAL A 126 -0.56 -16.10 4.08
CA VAL A 126 0.06 -15.06 4.91
C VAL A 126 -0.50 -13.67 4.62
N TRP A 127 -0.97 -13.02 5.68
CA TRP A 127 -1.29 -11.60 5.70
C TRP A 127 -0.12 -10.78 6.24
N ILE A 128 0.26 -9.69 5.57
CA ILE A 128 1.33 -8.78 6.01
C ILE A 128 0.74 -7.39 6.22
N SER A 129 0.76 -6.89 7.45
CA SER A 129 0.28 -5.54 7.74
C SER A 129 0.95 -4.99 9.00
N ASP A 130 0.56 -3.78 9.41
CA ASP A 130 0.86 -3.32 10.77
C ASP A 130 -0.01 -4.05 11.82
N ARG A 131 0.01 -3.56 13.07
CA ARG A 131 -0.77 -4.14 14.17
C ARG A 131 -2.10 -3.44 14.40
N TYR A 132 -2.62 -2.72 13.42
CA TYR A 132 -3.96 -2.15 13.54
C TYR A 132 -4.97 -3.29 13.70
N SER A 133 -5.95 -3.11 14.59
CA SER A 133 -6.91 -4.17 14.91
C SER A 133 -7.74 -4.60 13.70
N ALA A 134 -8.08 -3.67 12.81
CA ALA A 134 -8.82 -3.97 11.60
C ALA A 134 -8.01 -4.79 10.58
N GLN A 135 -6.70 -4.94 10.78
CA GLN A 135 -5.81 -5.73 9.92
C GLN A 135 -5.55 -7.14 10.48
N GLN A 136 -6.13 -7.50 11.62
CA GLN A 136 -5.94 -8.81 12.24
C GLN A 136 -6.93 -9.85 11.70
N GLY A 137 -6.49 -11.10 11.54
CA GLY A 137 -7.37 -12.23 11.24
C GLY A 137 -7.77 -12.40 9.77
N HIS A 138 -7.04 -11.78 8.84
CA HIS A 138 -7.33 -11.84 7.39
C HIS A 138 -6.52 -12.86 6.61
N GLY A 139 -5.74 -13.70 7.28
CA GLY A 139 -5.00 -14.79 6.67
C GLY A 139 -4.69 -15.87 7.68
N GLN A 140 -4.32 -17.06 7.21
CA GLN A 140 -4.04 -18.22 8.05
C GLN A 140 -2.89 -17.95 9.03
N ARG A 141 -1.92 -17.13 8.59
CA ARG A 141 -0.85 -16.58 9.41
C ARG A 141 -0.73 -15.09 9.17
N HIS A 142 -0.18 -14.38 10.14
CA HIS A 142 0.09 -12.96 10.04
C HIS A 142 1.59 -12.70 10.21
N GLN A 143 2.21 -11.97 9.28
CA GLN A 143 3.48 -11.29 9.49
C GLN A 143 3.25 -9.82 9.91
N THR A 144 3.43 -9.50 11.18
CA THR A 144 3.41 -8.11 11.66
C THR A 144 4.60 -7.35 11.06
N CYS A 145 4.35 -6.15 10.52
CA CYS A 145 5.38 -5.26 10.01
C CYS A 145 6.36 -4.86 11.13
N LEU A 146 7.60 -5.36 11.04
CA LEU A 146 8.61 -5.12 12.08
C LEU A 146 9.07 -3.67 12.15
N ALA A 147 8.98 -2.90 11.07
CA ALA A 147 9.41 -1.49 11.05
C ALA A 147 8.61 -0.62 12.02
N HIS A 148 7.34 -0.93 12.27
CA HIS A 148 6.52 -0.21 13.25
C HIS A 148 6.99 -0.47 14.69
N LEU A 149 7.31 -1.74 14.99
CA LEU A 149 7.79 -2.13 16.31
C LEU A 149 9.24 -1.68 16.57
N ASP A 150 10.11 -1.75 15.56
CA ASP A 150 11.49 -1.26 15.63
C ASP A 150 11.54 0.25 15.89
N ARG A 151 10.72 1.06 15.19
CA ARG A 151 10.63 2.50 15.47
C ARG A 151 10.23 2.78 16.93
N LYS A 152 9.26 2.04 17.47
CA LYS A 152 8.88 2.17 18.89
C LYS A 152 10.03 1.71 19.79
N ALA A 153 10.72 0.62 19.47
CA ALA A 153 11.87 0.14 20.25
C ALA A 153 12.99 1.16 20.34
N ARG A 154 13.35 1.79 19.21
CA ARG A 154 14.35 2.88 19.15
C ARG A 154 13.92 4.09 19.97
N PHE A 155 12.66 4.52 19.84
CA PHE A 155 12.12 5.60 20.68
C PHE A 155 12.25 5.28 22.17
N VAL A 156 11.93 4.05 22.59
CA VAL A 156 12.09 3.63 23.99
C VAL A 156 13.57 3.51 24.38
N ALA A 157 14.47 3.14 23.47
CA ALA A 157 15.91 3.12 23.75
C ALA A 157 16.46 4.53 24.03
N GLU A 158 15.93 5.54 23.35
CA GLU A 158 16.35 6.94 23.51
C GLU A 158 15.70 7.64 24.71
N ASN A 159 14.44 7.30 25.01
CA ASN A 159 13.61 8.05 25.97
C ASN A 159 13.21 7.23 27.21
N GLY A 160 13.54 5.94 27.23
CA GLY A 160 13.28 5.06 28.36
C GLY A 160 14.29 5.25 29.49
N SER A 161 13.88 4.89 30.71
CA SER A 161 14.74 4.95 31.89
C SER A 161 15.53 3.66 32.13
N ASP A 162 15.46 2.69 31.22
CA ASP A 162 16.13 1.40 31.33
C ASP A 162 16.62 0.88 29.97
N LEU A 163 17.31 -0.27 29.99
CA LEU A 163 17.94 -0.87 28.81
C LEU A 163 17.01 -1.73 27.95
N ILE A 164 15.71 -1.85 28.27
CA ILE A 164 14.80 -2.74 27.52
C ILE A 164 14.65 -2.28 26.09
N GLY A 165 14.48 -0.97 25.86
CA GLY A 165 14.40 -0.41 24.50
C GLY A 165 15.61 -0.80 23.65
N MET A 166 16.82 -0.64 24.20
CA MET A 166 18.08 -1.01 23.54
C MET A 166 18.18 -2.52 23.27
N ARG A 167 17.79 -3.37 24.23
CA ARG A 167 17.78 -4.84 24.05
C ARG A 167 16.83 -5.27 22.92
N VAL A 168 15.64 -4.67 22.87
CA VAL A 168 14.66 -4.91 21.80
C VAL A 168 15.15 -4.39 20.45
N GLN A 169 15.77 -3.21 20.41
CA GLN A 169 16.39 -2.67 19.20
C GLN A 169 17.43 -3.63 18.61
N PHE A 170 18.36 -4.13 19.42
CA PHE A 170 19.35 -5.10 18.94
C PHE A 170 18.73 -6.44 18.52
N TRP A 171 17.61 -6.82 19.13
CA TRP A 171 16.83 -7.96 18.67
C TRP A 171 16.29 -7.71 17.25
N PHE A 172 15.69 -6.54 16.99
CA PHE A 172 15.21 -6.16 15.66
C PHE A 172 16.34 -6.08 14.63
N ASP A 173 17.49 -5.52 14.99
CA ASP A 173 18.65 -5.47 14.08
C ASP A 173 19.08 -6.88 13.63
N ARG A 174 19.02 -7.87 14.53
CA ARG A 174 19.29 -9.29 14.19
C ARG A 174 18.17 -9.90 13.34
N ALA A 175 16.90 -9.61 13.65
CA ALA A 175 15.77 -10.07 12.85
C ALA A 175 15.83 -9.51 11.42
N PHE A 176 16.16 -8.23 11.23
CA PHE A 176 16.34 -7.62 9.92
C PHE A 176 17.54 -8.16 9.16
N ARG A 177 18.66 -8.46 9.85
CA ARG A 177 19.78 -9.18 9.22
C ARG A 177 19.34 -10.54 8.71
N LEU A 178 18.62 -11.32 9.52
CA LEU A 178 18.07 -12.61 9.08
C LEU A 178 17.15 -12.45 7.87
N ALA A 179 16.21 -11.50 7.91
CA ALA A 179 15.28 -11.26 6.81
C ALA A 179 15.97 -10.90 5.49
N ARG A 180 17.03 -10.08 5.54
CA ARG A 180 17.80 -9.68 4.36
C ARG A 180 18.50 -10.86 3.69
N ASP A 181 19.06 -11.75 4.50
CA ASP A 181 19.88 -12.87 4.02
C ASP A 181 19.04 -14.13 3.76
N ILE A 182 17.76 -14.14 4.15
CA ILE A 182 16.97 -15.36 4.34
C ILE A 182 16.90 -16.24 3.08
N ALA A 183 16.79 -15.63 1.90
CA ALA A 183 16.67 -16.35 0.63
C ALA A 183 17.94 -17.11 0.23
N ALA A 184 19.10 -16.72 0.77
CA ALA A 184 20.39 -17.35 0.51
C ALA A 184 20.79 -18.40 1.58
N LEU A 185 20.01 -18.52 2.67
CA LEU A 185 20.33 -19.41 3.77
C LEU A 185 19.68 -20.79 3.60
N ALA A 186 20.39 -21.84 4.02
CA ALA A 186 19.80 -23.17 4.14
C ALA A 186 18.64 -23.16 5.16
N ALA A 187 17.59 -23.93 4.89
CA ALA A 187 16.40 -24.01 5.76
C ALA A 187 16.73 -24.36 7.23
N ALA A 188 17.71 -25.25 7.45
CA ALA A 188 18.18 -25.59 8.79
C ALA A 188 18.79 -24.37 9.52
N THR A 189 19.55 -23.54 8.80
CA THR A 189 20.14 -22.30 9.34
C THR A 189 19.06 -21.28 9.70
N VAL A 190 18.04 -21.11 8.84
CA VAL A 190 16.90 -20.23 9.13
C VAL A 190 16.16 -20.70 10.39
N LYS A 191 15.85 -22.01 10.48
CA LYS A 191 15.19 -22.61 11.66
C LYS A 191 15.98 -22.40 12.95
N ASN A 192 17.31 -22.60 12.91
CA ASN A 192 18.19 -22.40 14.06
C ASN A 192 18.25 -20.93 14.48
N ARG A 193 18.41 -20.01 13.53
CA ARG A 193 18.43 -18.56 13.81
C ARG A 193 17.08 -18.06 14.33
N ARG A 194 15.97 -18.53 13.77
CA ARG A 194 14.61 -18.25 14.26
C ARG A 194 14.46 -18.70 15.71
N ARG A 195 14.87 -19.92 16.05
CA ARG A 195 14.83 -20.44 17.43
C ARG A 195 15.68 -19.61 18.38
N ALA A 196 16.87 -19.18 17.96
CA ALA A 196 17.71 -18.29 18.76
C ALA A 196 17.03 -16.94 19.01
N LEU A 197 16.48 -16.31 17.97
CA LEU A 197 15.72 -15.07 18.10
C LEU A 197 14.53 -15.21 19.04
N MET A 198 13.76 -16.29 18.95
CA MET A 198 12.62 -16.51 19.86
C MET A 198 13.05 -16.68 21.31
N ARG A 199 14.12 -17.45 21.58
CA ARG A 199 14.65 -17.59 22.95
C ARG A 199 15.09 -16.25 23.54
N ASP A 200 15.82 -15.46 22.75
CA ASP A 200 16.27 -14.14 23.19
C ASP A 200 15.11 -13.19 23.41
N LEU A 201 14.08 -13.27 22.57
CA LEU A 201 12.87 -12.48 22.74
C LEU A 201 12.16 -12.85 24.03
N ASP A 202 11.97 -14.14 24.31
CA ASP A 202 11.31 -14.60 25.53
C ASP A 202 12.06 -14.12 26.78
N ALA A 203 13.40 -14.11 26.75
CA ALA A 203 14.21 -13.55 27.83
C ALA A 203 14.04 -12.02 27.99
N ILE A 204 13.84 -11.28 26.91
CA ILE A 204 13.50 -9.85 26.97
C ILE A 204 12.09 -9.65 27.53
N LEU A 205 11.11 -10.43 27.07
CA LEU A 205 9.71 -10.35 27.49
C LEU A 205 9.50 -10.76 28.96
N ALA A 206 10.39 -11.56 29.53
CA ALA A 206 10.39 -11.92 30.95
C ALA A 206 10.95 -10.82 31.87
N SER A 207 11.50 -9.74 31.32
CA SER A 207 12.09 -8.66 32.13
C SER A 207 11.00 -7.84 32.82
N THR A 208 11.25 -7.46 34.07
CA THR A 208 10.45 -6.50 34.83
C THR A 208 10.93 -5.07 34.55
N THR A 209 10.03 -4.10 34.65
CA THR A 209 10.34 -2.69 34.41
C THR A 209 9.35 -1.75 35.08
N ASP A 210 9.90 -0.70 35.68
CA ASP A 210 9.17 0.46 36.18
C ASP A 210 9.00 1.55 35.12
N CYS A 211 9.73 1.46 34.00
CA CYS A 211 9.61 2.37 32.87
C CYS A 211 8.31 2.10 32.11
N GLN A 212 7.39 3.06 32.14
CA GLN A 212 6.11 2.96 31.44
C GLN A 212 6.28 2.73 29.93
N LEU A 213 7.24 3.41 29.29
CA LEU A 213 7.53 3.25 27.86
C LEU A 213 7.97 1.82 27.52
N ALA A 214 8.85 1.23 28.35
CA ALA A 214 9.30 -0.15 28.19
C ALA A 214 8.16 -1.14 28.43
N ARG A 215 7.32 -0.91 29.46
CA ARG A 215 6.15 -1.74 29.76
C ARG A 215 5.17 -1.79 28.58
N GLU A 216 4.90 -0.65 27.95
CA GLU A 216 4.07 -0.55 26.75
C GLU A 216 4.68 -1.29 25.56
N LEU A 217 5.98 -1.10 25.30
CA LEU A 217 6.70 -1.80 24.23
C LEU A 217 6.65 -3.32 24.41
N LEU A 218 6.97 -3.83 25.61
CA LEU A 218 6.88 -5.26 25.91
C LEU A 218 5.45 -5.78 25.73
N GLY A 219 4.44 -5.05 26.19
CA GLY A 219 3.04 -5.42 26.00
C GLY A 219 2.65 -5.51 24.52
N GLN A 220 3.14 -4.59 23.68
CA GLN A 220 2.92 -4.62 22.23
C GLN A 220 3.58 -5.83 21.57
N ILE A 221 4.81 -6.15 21.95
CA ILE A 221 5.54 -7.29 21.40
C ILE A 221 4.93 -8.62 21.86
N ARG A 222 4.49 -8.74 23.11
CA ARG A 222 3.77 -9.93 23.61
C ARG A 222 2.54 -10.25 22.76
N ARG A 223 1.74 -9.23 22.42
CA ARG A 223 0.54 -9.40 21.57
C ARG A 223 0.86 -9.83 20.14
N ALA A 224 2.04 -9.50 19.63
CA ALA A 224 2.46 -9.82 18.28
C ALA A 224 3.46 -11.00 18.21
N ARG A 225 3.74 -11.65 19.35
CA ARG A 225 4.84 -12.61 19.50
C ARG A 225 4.84 -13.71 18.43
N ASP A 226 3.68 -14.23 18.10
CA ASP A 226 3.55 -15.33 17.15
C ASP A 226 3.47 -14.85 15.68
N GLN A 227 3.47 -13.53 15.46
CA GLN A 227 3.33 -12.89 14.14
C GLN A 227 4.62 -12.19 13.65
N ILE A 228 5.65 -12.05 14.48
CA ILE A 228 6.85 -11.23 14.16
C ILE A 228 7.92 -11.99 13.37
N LEU A 229 7.95 -13.33 13.43
CA LEU A 229 8.92 -14.16 12.70
C LEU A 229 8.26 -15.11 11.69
N THR A 230 7.03 -14.82 11.25
CA THR A 230 6.30 -15.62 10.25
C THR A 230 7.09 -15.72 8.95
N PHE A 231 7.78 -14.65 8.54
CA PHE A 231 8.64 -14.61 7.35
C PHE A 231 9.72 -15.71 7.32
N CYS A 232 10.13 -16.21 8.49
CA CYS A 232 11.12 -17.29 8.57
C CYS A 232 10.62 -18.62 7.99
N ASP A 233 9.31 -18.83 7.99
CA ASP A 233 8.69 -20.05 7.45
C ASP A 233 8.38 -19.93 5.94
N PHE A 234 8.58 -18.73 5.36
CA PHE A 234 8.23 -18.37 3.98
C PHE A 234 9.36 -17.61 3.28
N ALA A 235 10.59 -18.13 3.42
CA ALA A 235 11.80 -17.51 2.88
C ALA A 235 11.65 -17.14 1.40
N GLY A 236 11.89 -15.86 1.07
CA GLY A 236 11.79 -15.33 -0.30
C GLY A 236 10.36 -15.04 -0.79
N ARG A 237 9.31 -15.44 -0.03
CA ARG A 237 7.89 -15.16 -0.35
C ARG A 237 7.27 -14.09 0.55
N VAL A 238 7.72 -13.99 1.80
CA VAL A 238 7.18 -13.06 2.81
C VAL A 238 8.28 -12.14 3.31
N ASP A 239 8.03 -10.84 3.26
CA ASP A 239 8.92 -9.82 3.80
C ASP A 239 8.69 -9.62 5.30
N ALA A 240 9.74 -9.26 6.05
CA ALA A 240 9.63 -8.89 7.46
C ALA A 240 8.91 -7.53 7.69
N THR A 241 8.74 -6.73 6.64
CA THR A 241 8.09 -5.42 6.69
C THR A 241 7.01 -5.31 5.63
N ASN A 242 6.05 -4.41 5.84
CA ASN A 242 5.00 -4.08 4.89
C ASN A 242 5.44 -2.98 3.89
N ASN A 243 6.73 -2.94 3.55
CA ASN A 243 7.30 -1.87 2.71
C ASN A 243 6.68 -1.83 1.30
N VAL A 244 6.13 -2.95 0.81
CA VAL A 244 5.45 -2.99 -0.49
C VAL A 244 4.21 -2.10 -0.51
N SER A 245 3.35 -2.20 0.51
CA SER A 245 2.12 -1.42 0.63
C SER A 245 2.42 0.06 0.90
N GLU A 246 3.38 0.36 1.78
CA GLU A 246 3.83 1.74 2.02
C GLU A 246 4.36 2.42 0.73
N ARG A 247 5.12 1.67 -0.09
CA ARG A 247 5.62 2.16 -1.38
C ARG A 247 4.48 2.40 -2.37
N ALA A 248 3.47 1.53 -2.40
CA ALA A 248 2.33 1.66 -3.30
C ALA A 248 1.41 2.83 -2.91
N LEU A 249 1.25 3.14 -1.61
CA LEU A 249 0.46 4.29 -1.15
C LEU A 249 1.16 5.64 -1.34
N ARG A 250 2.50 5.67 -1.31
CA ARG A 250 3.29 6.92 -1.31
C ARG A 250 2.95 7.86 -2.48
N PRO A 251 2.82 7.42 -3.75
CA PRO A 251 2.41 8.29 -4.84
C PRO A 251 1.08 9.00 -4.58
N SER A 252 0.10 8.30 -4.03
CA SER A 252 -1.21 8.89 -3.73
C SER A 252 -1.15 9.86 -2.55
N VAL A 253 -0.31 9.59 -1.55
CA VAL A 253 -0.04 10.54 -0.45
C VAL A 253 0.55 11.84 -1.01
N ILE A 254 1.53 11.76 -1.91
CA ILE A 254 2.15 12.94 -2.54
C ILE A 254 1.13 13.67 -3.41
N GLN A 255 0.33 12.94 -4.21
CA GLN A 255 -0.71 13.53 -5.06
C GLN A 255 -1.66 14.40 -4.25
N ARG A 256 -2.12 13.90 -3.09
CA ARG A 256 -3.06 14.62 -2.24
C ARG A 256 -2.46 15.88 -1.60
N LYS A 257 -1.15 15.96 -1.41
CA LYS A 257 -0.48 17.20 -0.98
C LYS A 257 -0.54 18.29 -2.06
N VAL A 258 -0.68 17.91 -3.33
CA VAL A 258 -0.82 18.84 -4.46
C VAL A 258 -2.29 19.16 -4.72
N THR A 259 -3.19 18.17 -4.62
CA THR A 259 -4.60 18.33 -5.02
C THR A 259 -5.56 18.62 -3.87
N ASN A 260 -5.10 18.56 -2.61
CA ASN A 260 -5.92 18.70 -1.40
C ASN A 260 -7.10 17.71 -1.32
N GLY A 261 -6.90 16.48 -1.78
CA GLY A 261 -7.91 15.42 -1.77
C GLY A 261 -8.79 15.40 -3.02
N TYR A 262 -10.02 14.89 -2.86
CA TYR A 262 -10.98 14.68 -3.94
C TYR A 262 -12.27 15.46 -3.69
N ARG A 263 -12.85 16.00 -4.76
CA ARG A 263 -14.12 16.74 -4.75
C ARG A 263 -15.34 15.89 -5.11
N ALA A 264 -15.15 14.58 -5.30
CA ALA A 264 -16.21 13.63 -5.55
C ALA A 264 -15.73 12.20 -5.31
N LYS A 265 -16.59 11.31 -4.80
CA LYS A 265 -16.27 9.87 -4.64
C LYS A 265 -15.88 9.21 -5.96
N TRP A 266 -16.61 9.51 -7.06
CA TRP A 266 -16.29 8.94 -8.38
C TRP A 266 -14.85 9.24 -8.82
N ALA A 267 -14.29 10.40 -8.46
CA ALA A 267 -12.93 10.79 -8.84
C ALA A 267 -11.88 10.02 -8.02
N ALA A 268 -12.17 9.74 -6.75
CA ALA A 268 -11.33 8.87 -5.92
C ALA A 268 -11.34 7.43 -6.46
N ASP A 269 -12.51 6.93 -6.86
CA ASP A 269 -12.68 5.58 -7.41
C ASP A 269 -12.00 5.42 -8.76
N ALA A 270 -12.13 6.43 -9.64
CA ALA A 270 -11.45 6.45 -10.92
C ALA A 270 -9.91 6.44 -10.76
N GLU A 271 -9.37 7.24 -9.83
CA GLU A 271 -7.93 7.21 -9.54
C GLU A 271 -7.50 5.86 -8.96
N ALA A 272 -8.30 5.28 -8.05
CA ALA A 272 -8.01 3.97 -7.48
C ALA A 272 -7.99 2.86 -8.56
N ALA A 273 -8.95 2.86 -9.49
CA ALA A 273 -9.00 1.92 -10.61
C ALA A 273 -7.82 2.10 -11.57
N LEU A 274 -7.49 3.35 -11.92
CA LEU A 274 -6.33 3.66 -12.76
C LEU A 274 -5.03 3.17 -12.09
N ARG A 275 -4.82 3.50 -10.82
CA ARG A 275 -3.64 3.06 -10.07
C ARG A 275 -3.56 1.56 -9.96
N THR A 276 -4.69 0.89 -9.68
CA THR A 276 -4.76 -0.58 -9.64
C THR A 276 -4.28 -1.17 -10.96
N THR A 277 -4.82 -0.68 -12.08
CA THR A 277 -4.44 -1.15 -13.42
C THR A 277 -2.96 -0.89 -13.71
N VAL A 278 -2.48 0.33 -13.44
CA VAL A 278 -1.11 0.75 -13.73
C VAL A 278 -0.09 0.05 -12.85
N ASP A 279 -0.26 0.05 -11.54
CA ASP A 279 0.69 -0.52 -10.59
C ASP A 279 0.72 -2.06 -10.68
N THR A 280 -0.41 -2.70 -10.99
CA THR A 280 -0.44 -4.13 -11.35
C THR A 280 0.34 -4.39 -12.65
N ALA A 281 0.11 -3.61 -13.71
CA ALA A 281 0.83 -3.78 -14.98
C ALA A 281 2.35 -3.57 -14.84
N ARG A 282 2.79 -2.72 -13.90
CA ARG A 282 4.21 -2.52 -13.60
C ARG A 282 4.88 -3.74 -13.00
N LEU A 283 4.16 -4.62 -12.30
CA LEU A 283 4.71 -5.91 -11.84
C LEU A 283 5.15 -6.78 -13.02
N ALA A 284 4.48 -6.67 -14.16
CA ALA A 284 4.83 -7.35 -15.41
C ALA A 284 5.79 -6.51 -16.30
N GLY A 285 6.40 -5.46 -15.78
CA GLY A 285 7.38 -4.63 -16.50
C GLY A 285 6.78 -3.62 -17.49
N ARG A 286 5.45 -3.43 -17.53
CA ARG A 286 4.83 -2.43 -18.41
C ARG A 286 5.02 -1.01 -17.87
N THR A 287 5.21 -0.05 -18.77
CA THR A 287 5.33 1.35 -18.38
C THR A 287 3.95 1.98 -18.14
N PRO A 288 3.82 2.94 -17.20
CA PRO A 288 2.53 3.56 -16.91
C PRO A 288 1.84 4.17 -18.13
N PHE A 289 2.59 4.91 -18.97
CA PHE A 289 2.01 5.56 -20.15
C PHE A 289 1.48 4.55 -21.17
N HIS A 290 2.20 3.47 -21.44
CA HIS A 290 1.72 2.43 -22.36
C HIS A 290 0.51 1.69 -21.82
N THR A 291 0.46 1.41 -20.52
CA THR A 291 -0.72 0.82 -19.88
C THR A 291 -1.94 1.74 -20.01
N ILE A 292 -1.79 3.03 -19.70
CA ILE A 292 -2.87 4.01 -19.82
C ILE A 292 -3.32 4.15 -21.27
N LEU A 293 -2.37 4.29 -22.21
CA LEU A 293 -2.70 4.41 -23.63
C LEU A 293 -3.44 3.18 -24.14
N GLY A 294 -2.95 1.98 -23.82
CA GLY A 294 -3.58 0.72 -24.21
C GLY A 294 -5.01 0.60 -23.68
N ALA A 295 -5.24 1.00 -22.42
CA ALA A 295 -6.58 1.02 -21.83
C ALA A 295 -7.50 1.99 -22.58
N VAL A 296 -7.06 3.24 -22.80
CA VAL A 296 -7.87 4.28 -23.49
C VAL A 296 -8.16 3.94 -24.96
N THR A 297 -7.40 3.04 -25.58
CA THR A 297 -7.59 2.62 -26.97
C THR A 297 -8.35 1.31 -27.16
N ALA A 298 -8.62 0.56 -26.08
CA ALA A 298 -9.32 -0.71 -26.10
C ALA A 298 -10.83 -0.53 -26.26
#